data_AF-C3Z492-F1
#
_entry.id   AF-C3Z492-F1
#
_cell.length_a   1.000
_cell.length_b   1.000
_cell.length_c   1.000
_cell.angle_alpha   90.00
_cell.angle_beta   90.00
_cell.angle_gamma   90.00
#
_symmetry.space_group_name_H-M   'P 1'
#
loop_
_entity.id
_entity.type
_entity.pdbx_description
1 polymer ?
#
loop_
_entity_poly.entity_id
_entity_poly.type
_entity_poly.pdbx_seq_one_letter_code
_entity_poly.pdbx_strand_id
1 'polypeptide(L)'
;QIDFLNSVIVDLQRKNDELIRRIDQLESGVNGEDLFDEEEERLRQLPPPRLFCDICDVFDEHDTDDCPKQATEYEEYTSHSQHHGDRHEERAFCDNCEVFGHWTEDCNEDEEY
;
A
#
# COMPACT_ATOMS: atom_id res chain seq x y z
N GLN A 1 -41.14 -26.36 -40.71
CA GLN A 1 -40.54 -26.91 -39.47
C GLN A 1 -39.02 -26.95 -39.57
N ILE A 2 -38.46 -27.39 -40.71
CA ILE A 2 -37.01 -27.41 -40.99
C ILE A 2 -36.38 -26.01 -40.89
N ASP A 3 -37.04 -24.97 -41.42
CA ASP A 3 -36.49 -23.60 -41.43
C ASP A 3 -36.32 -23.00 -40.02
N PHE A 4 -37.23 -23.33 -39.10
CA PHE A 4 -37.13 -22.90 -37.70
C PHE A 4 -35.97 -23.57 -36.98
N LEU A 5 -35.75 -24.88 -37.23
CA LEU A 5 -34.61 -25.58 -36.66
C LEU A 5 -33.31 -25.04 -37.24
N ASN A 6 -33.26 -24.76 -38.54
CA ASN A 6 -32.09 -24.17 -39.18
C ASN A 6 -31.77 -22.77 -38.62
N SER A 7 -32.78 -21.91 -38.36
CA SER A 7 -32.53 -20.60 -37.76
C SER A 7 -31.98 -20.72 -36.33
N VAL A 8 -32.54 -21.63 -35.53
CA VAL A 8 -32.05 -21.88 -34.16
C VAL A 8 -30.64 -22.46 -34.17
N ILE A 9 -30.34 -23.36 -35.10
CA ILE A 9 -29.00 -23.94 -35.26
C ILE A 9 -27.98 -22.86 -35.60
N VAL A 10 -28.29 -21.96 -36.54
CA VAL A 10 -27.42 -20.85 -36.92
C VAL A 10 -27.20 -19.88 -35.75
N ASP A 11 -28.27 -19.54 -35.01
CA ASP A 11 -28.16 -18.68 -33.84
C ASP A 11 -27.30 -19.31 -32.73
N LEU A 12 -27.44 -20.63 -32.50
CA LEU A 12 -26.64 -21.35 -31.53
C LEU A 12 -25.18 -21.49 -31.96
N GLN A 13 -24.91 -21.74 -33.25
CA GLN A 13 -23.56 -21.77 -33.80
C GLN A 13 -22.88 -20.41 -33.64
N ARG A 14 -23.59 -19.32 -33.96
CA ARG A 14 -23.08 -17.95 -33.80
C ARG A 14 -22.72 -17.62 -32.36
N LYS A 15 -23.59 -18.01 -31.40
CA LYS A 15 -23.31 -17.84 -29.96
C LYS A 15 -22.14 -18.70 -29.50
N ASN A 16 -22.00 -19.90 -30.04
CA ASN A 16 -20.89 -20.79 -29.71
C ASN A 16 -19.56 -20.20 -30.21
N ASP A 17 -19.52 -19.70 -31.44
CA ASP A 17 -18.36 -19.01 -32.01
C ASP A 17 -17.97 -17.76 -31.19
N GLU A 18 -18.95 -17.01 -30.71
CA GLU A 18 -18.72 -15.84 -29.85
C GLU A 18 -18.12 -16.23 -28.49
N LEU A 19 -18.64 -17.29 -27.87
CA LEU A 19 -18.11 -17.81 -26.61
C LEU A 19 -16.71 -18.37 -26.77
N ILE A 20 -16.44 -19.11 -27.86
CA ILE A 20 -15.11 -19.63 -28.19
C ILE A 20 -14.12 -18.48 -28.35
N ARG A 21 -14.48 -17.41 -29.08
CA ARG A 21 -13.62 -16.22 -29.21
C ARG A 21 -13.33 -15.54 -27.88
N ARG A 22 -14.33 -15.47 -26.99
CA ARG A 22 -14.15 -14.84 -25.68
C ARG A 22 -13.25 -15.69 -24.78
N ILE A 23 -13.38 -17.00 -24.84
CA ILE A 23 -12.47 -17.93 -24.15
C ILE A 23 -11.07 -17.79 -24.71
N ASP A 24 -10.91 -17.79 -26.04
CA ASP A 24 -9.61 -17.61 -26.71
C ASP A 24 -8.97 -16.26 -26.35
N GLN A 25 -9.71 -15.16 -26.21
CA GLN A 25 -9.18 -13.89 -25.70
C GLN A 25 -8.69 -13.97 -24.24
N LEU A 26 -9.38 -14.73 -23.39
CA LEU A 26 -9.00 -14.92 -21.99
C LEU A 26 -7.83 -15.92 -21.85
N GLU A 27 -7.79 -16.96 -22.67
CA GLU A 27 -6.79 -18.03 -22.67
C GLU A 27 -5.50 -17.65 -23.40
N SER A 28 -5.61 -16.87 -24.49
CA SER A 28 -4.45 -16.33 -25.22
C SER A 28 -3.62 -15.38 -24.38
N GLY A 29 -4.12 -14.98 -23.21
CA GLY A 29 -3.40 -14.14 -22.28
C GLY A 29 -2.86 -12.94 -23.03
N VAL A 30 -3.71 -12.22 -23.78
CA VAL A 30 -3.42 -10.83 -24.17
C VAL A 30 -3.47 -10.00 -22.89
N ASN A 31 -2.41 -10.26 -22.14
CA ASN A 31 -1.56 -9.44 -21.33
C ASN A 31 -2.27 -8.30 -20.63
N GLY A 32 -2.34 -8.43 -19.31
CA GLY A 32 -2.37 -7.27 -18.43
C GLY A 32 -1.34 -6.20 -18.82
N GLU A 33 -0.29 -6.50 -19.59
CA GLU A 33 0.66 -5.50 -20.10
C GLU A 33 0.01 -4.42 -21.00
N ASP A 34 -0.97 -4.74 -21.85
CA ASP A 34 -1.69 -3.70 -22.62
C ASP A 34 -2.61 -2.86 -21.71
N LEU A 35 -3.16 -3.45 -20.64
CA LEU A 35 -3.98 -2.71 -19.65
C LEU A 35 -3.12 -1.90 -18.67
N PHE A 36 -1.92 -2.37 -18.33
CA PHE A 36 -0.92 -1.65 -17.55
C PHE A 36 -0.34 -0.51 -18.38
N ASP A 37 -0.08 -0.71 -19.68
CA ASP A 37 0.34 0.36 -20.57
C ASP A 37 -0.78 1.39 -20.77
N GLU A 38 -2.05 0.98 -20.92
CA GLU A 38 -3.19 1.92 -20.99
C GLU A 38 -3.41 2.65 -19.65
N GLU A 39 -3.28 1.98 -18.50
CA GLU A 39 -3.42 2.62 -17.18
C GLU A 39 -2.24 3.53 -16.85
N GLU A 40 -1.01 3.12 -17.18
CA GLU A 40 0.19 3.95 -17.05
C GLU A 40 0.14 5.14 -18.02
N GLU A 41 -0.30 4.95 -19.26
CA GLU A 41 -0.51 6.03 -20.23
C GLU A 41 -1.61 6.98 -19.76
N ARG A 42 -2.68 6.48 -19.13
CA ARG A 42 -3.69 7.31 -18.46
C ARG A 42 -3.10 8.08 -17.27
N LEU A 43 -2.30 7.44 -16.42
CA LEU A 43 -1.63 8.07 -15.28
C LEU A 43 -0.59 9.11 -15.71
N ARG A 44 0.09 8.90 -16.85
CA ARG A 44 0.99 9.89 -17.48
C ARG A 44 0.24 11.08 -18.09
N GLN A 45 -1.03 10.90 -18.49
CA GLN A 45 -1.90 11.99 -18.95
C GLN A 45 -2.51 12.80 -17.80
N LEU A 46 -2.61 12.22 -16.60
CA LEU A 46 -3.01 12.96 -15.41
C LEU A 46 -1.88 13.94 -15.03
N PRO A 47 -2.21 15.15 -14.56
CA PRO A 47 -1.23 16.03 -13.94
C PRO A 47 -0.49 15.29 -12.83
N PRO A 48 0.83 15.49 -12.67
CA PRO A 48 1.58 14.84 -11.60
C PRO A 48 0.95 15.20 -10.23
N PRO A 49 0.99 14.30 -9.25
CA PRO A 49 0.57 14.60 -7.89
C PRO A 49 1.26 15.88 -7.40
N ARG A 50 0.49 16.77 -6.78
CA ARG A 50 1.03 18.00 -6.21
C ARG A 50 1.82 17.66 -4.95
N LEU A 51 3.03 18.18 -4.85
CA LEU A 51 3.84 18.10 -3.63
C LEU A 51 3.15 18.93 -2.54
N PHE A 52 3.11 18.41 -1.32
CA PHE A 52 2.53 19.08 -0.16
C PHE A 52 3.42 18.79 1.04
N CYS A 53 3.75 19.85 1.79
CA CYS A 53 4.48 19.73 3.04
C CYS A 53 3.51 19.97 4.21
N ASP A 54 3.27 18.94 5.01
CA ASP A 54 2.42 18.99 6.21
C ASP A 54 3.07 19.75 7.39
N ILE A 55 4.39 19.92 7.39
CA ILE A 55 5.12 20.68 8.44
C ILE A 55 4.85 22.19 8.30
N CYS A 56 4.68 22.70 7.08
CA CYS A 56 4.50 24.13 6.84
C CYS A 56 3.25 24.52 6.05
N ASP A 57 2.38 23.56 5.76
CA ASP A 57 1.09 23.73 5.08
C ASP A 57 1.20 24.44 3.72
N VAL A 58 2.26 24.14 2.95
CA VAL A 58 2.46 24.69 1.61
C VAL A 58 2.35 23.61 0.53
N PHE A 59 1.84 24.02 -0.63
CA PHE A 59 1.78 23.19 -1.83
C PHE A 59 2.89 23.57 -2.81
N ASP A 60 3.33 22.61 -3.61
CA ASP A 60 4.19 22.73 -4.79
C ASP A 60 5.63 23.25 -4.55
N GLU A 61 6.03 23.60 -3.32
CA GLU A 61 7.40 24.02 -3.01
C GLU A 61 8.34 22.85 -2.70
N HIS A 62 7.95 22.00 -1.76
CA HIS A 62 8.67 20.81 -1.28
C HIS A 62 7.66 19.83 -0.69
N ASP A 63 8.07 18.57 -0.50
CA ASP A 63 7.31 17.61 0.29
C ASP A 63 7.71 17.68 1.77
N THR A 64 7.18 16.79 2.59
CA THR A 64 7.52 16.74 4.01
C THR A 64 9.01 16.49 4.25
N ASP A 65 9.63 15.58 3.50
CA ASP A 65 11.01 15.12 3.73
C ASP A 65 12.07 16.21 3.44
N ASP A 66 11.79 17.10 2.48
CA ASP A 66 12.66 18.21 2.10
C ASP A 66 12.38 19.51 2.89
N CYS A 67 11.59 19.46 3.98
CA CYS A 67 11.21 20.66 4.70
C CYS A 67 12.39 21.30 5.47
N PRO A 68 12.75 22.56 5.19
CA PRO A 68 13.84 23.23 5.90
C PRO A 68 13.54 23.42 7.40
N LYS A 69 12.27 23.41 7.80
CA LYS A 69 11.86 23.45 9.21
C LYS A 69 12.06 22.13 9.92
N GLN A 70 12.11 21.01 9.20
CA GLN A 70 12.43 19.70 9.77
C GLN A 70 13.84 19.70 10.39
N ALA A 71 14.80 20.40 9.76
CA ALA A 71 16.16 20.52 10.28
C ALA A 71 16.28 21.43 11.52
N THR A 72 15.44 22.47 11.64
CA THR A 72 15.44 23.33 12.84
C THR A 72 14.92 22.59 14.06
N GLU A 73 13.98 21.68 13.83
CA GLU A 73 13.42 20.85 14.87
C GLU A 73 14.47 19.73 15.22
N TYR A 74 15.26 19.24 14.23
CA TYR A 74 16.44 18.37 14.46
C TYR A 74 17.43 18.90 15.49
N GLU A 75 17.80 20.18 15.40
CA GLU A 75 18.68 20.82 16.38
C GLU A 75 18.08 20.80 17.80
N GLU A 76 16.75 20.93 17.95
CA GLU A 76 16.08 20.94 19.25
C GLU A 76 16.06 19.55 19.90
N TYR A 77 16.00 18.47 19.10
CA TYR A 77 16.13 17.09 19.60
C TYR A 77 17.56 16.54 19.67
N THR A 78 18.60 17.28 19.26
CA THR A 78 20.00 16.88 19.55
C THR A 78 20.29 16.89 21.06
N SER A 79 19.48 17.61 21.84
CA SER A 79 19.33 17.37 23.28
C SER A 79 18.52 16.08 23.52
N HIS A 80 18.98 14.96 22.97
CA HIS A 80 18.55 13.65 23.43
C HIS A 80 18.74 13.60 24.94
N SER A 81 17.84 12.90 25.65
CA SER A 81 17.97 12.73 27.09
C SER A 81 19.39 12.26 27.40
N GLN A 82 20.15 13.02 28.20
CA GLN A 82 21.47 12.62 28.69
C GLN A 82 21.35 11.55 29.78
N HIS A 83 20.47 10.56 29.56
CA HIS A 83 20.45 9.36 30.37
C HIS A 83 21.76 8.62 30.10
N HIS A 84 22.75 8.85 30.96
CA HIS A 84 24.00 8.09 31.05
C HIS A 84 23.71 6.64 31.50
N GLY A 85 22.93 5.90 30.72
CA GLY A 85 22.78 4.46 30.91
C GLY A 85 24.09 3.77 30.58
N ASP A 86 24.48 2.77 31.36
CA ASP A 86 25.59 1.91 30.98
C ASP A 86 25.18 1.14 29.71
N ARG A 87 26.04 1.18 28.68
CA ARG A 87 25.79 0.51 27.41
C ARG A 87 25.70 -1.01 27.57
N HIS A 88 26.23 -1.56 28.66
CA HIS A 88 26.21 -2.99 28.97
C HIS A 88 25.09 -3.39 29.93
N GLU A 89 24.33 -2.43 30.47
CA GLU A 89 23.22 -2.74 31.37
C GLU A 89 21.97 -3.06 30.55
N GLU A 90 21.48 -4.29 30.69
CA GLU A 90 20.23 -4.71 30.07
C GLU A 90 19.06 -4.04 30.80
N ARG A 91 18.26 -3.30 30.04
CA ARG A 91 17.05 -2.66 30.57
C ARG A 91 15.98 -3.72 30.80
N ALA A 92 15.42 -3.76 32.00
CA ALA A 92 14.30 -4.63 32.34
C ALA A 92 13.12 -4.42 31.38
N PHE A 93 12.81 -5.46 30.62
CA PHE A 93 11.71 -5.53 29.66
C PHE A 93 10.81 -6.71 30.03
N CYS A 94 9.51 -6.50 29.95
CA CYS A 94 8.52 -7.53 30.18
C CYS A 94 7.86 -7.91 28.85
N ASP A 95 8.03 -9.16 28.43
CA ASP A 95 7.43 -9.68 27.19
C ASP A 95 5.90 -9.84 27.32
N ASN A 96 5.38 -10.00 28.53
CA ASN A 96 3.93 -10.12 28.78
C ASN A 96 3.20 -8.78 28.62
N CYS A 97 3.81 -7.69 29.07
CA CYS A 97 3.23 -6.34 29.01
C CYS A 97 3.74 -5.52 27.82
N GLU A 98 4.76 -5.98 27.11
CA GLU A 98 5.46 -5.29 26.03
C GLU A 98 5.99 -3.88 26.42
N VAL A 99 6.35 -3.69 27.69
CA VAL A 99 6.86 -2.41 28.22
C VAL A 99 8.18 -2.57 28.97
N PHE A 100 8.94 -1.48 29.04
CA PHE A 100 10.10 -1.35 29.90
C PHE A 100 9.69 -0.97 31.33
N GLY A 101 10.36 -1.53 32.34
CA GLY A 101 10.19 -1.13 33.75
C GLY A 101 10.19 -2.27 34.76
N HIS A 102 10.03 -3.52 34.33
CA HIS A 102 10.17 -4.73 35.13
C HIS A 102 10.56 -5.90 34.21
N TRP A 103 11.08 -6.98 34.78
CA TRP A 103 11.36 -8.22 34.03
C TRP A 103 10.10 -9.05 33.90
N THR A 104 10.02 -9.87 32.86
CA THR A 104 8.92 -10.84 32.66
C THR A 104 8.71 -11.73 33.91
N GLU A 105 9.77 -12.01 34.68
CA GLU A 105 9.71 -12.82 35.92
C GLU A 105 8.98 -12.14 37.08
N ASP A 106 8.95 -10.81 37.11
CA ASP A 106 8.32 -9.98 38.14
C ASP A 106 6.96 -9.41 37.69
N CYS A 107 6.43 -9.90 36.57
CA CYS A 107 5.18 -9.43 36.00
C CYS A 107 3.98 -9.93 36.82
N ASN A 108 3.21 -9.00 37.39
CA ASN A 108 1.91 -9.31 37.96
C ASN A 108 0.87 -9.32 36.83
N GLU A 109 0.55 -10.50 36.29
CA GLU A 109 -0.43 -10.71 35.21
C GLU A 109 -1.89 -10.33 35.58
N ASP A 110 -2.12 -9.79 36.77
CA ASP A 110 -3.46 -9.55 37.35
C ASP A 110 -4.05 -8.15 37.09
N GLU A 111 -3.49 -7.34 36.17
CA GLU A 111 -4.12 -6.07 35.76
C GLU A 111 -4.90 -6.23 34.45
N GLU A 112 -6.02 -6.96 34.53
CA GLU A 112 -7.11 -6.91 33.55
C GLU A 112 -8.02 -5.72 33.90
N TYR A 113 -7.89 -4.59 33.19
CA TYR A 113 -8.88 -3.51 33.12
C TYR A 113 -8.93 -2.85 31.74
#